data_AF-A0A8T7C2C6-F1
#
_entry.id   AF-A0A8T7C2C6-F1
#
_cell.length_a   1.000
_cell.length_b   1.000
_cell.length_c   1.000
_cell.angle_alpha   90.00
_cell.angle_beta   90.00
_cell.angle_gamma   90.00
#
_symmetry.space_group_name_H-M   'P 1'
#
loop_
_entity.id
_entity.type
_entity.pdbx_description
1 polymer ?
#
loop_
_entity_poly.entity_id
_entity_poly.type
_entity_poly.pdbx_seq_one_letter_code
_entity_poly.pdbx_strand_id
1 'polypeptide(L)'
;MQKILRAFSFTVLLCAFTASATMMDFTATSLGGDTWRYDYSVTNDTLGVDIDEFTIYFDHNFYANLSTVADAPPGWDSIVIQPDPGLPDDGFYDSLALIAGIAPGETLSGFSVTVDYFGAGLPGAQFW
;
A
#
# COMPACT_ATOMS: atom_id res chain seq x y z
N MET A 1 38.56 15.52 -52.85
CA MET A 1 37.64 14.44 -52.42
C MET A 1 37.09 14.81 -51.03
N GLN A 2 35.86 15.31 -50.97
CA GLN A 2 35.19 15.73 -49.73
C GLN A 2 34.40 14.53 -49.18
N LYS A 3 34.77 14.02 -48.00
CA LYS A 3 34.09 12.88 -47.36
C LYS A 3 32.93 13.42 -46.52
N ILE A 4 31.70 13.11 -46.92
CA ILE A 4 30.48 13.43 -46.18
C ILE A 4 30.36 12.45 -45.02
N LEU A 5 30.48 12.94 -43.79
CA LEU A 5 30.24 12.16 -42.57
C LEU A 5 28.71 12.06 -42.38
N ARG A 6 28.14 10.86 -42.52
CA ARG A 6 26.72 10.62 -42.24
C ARG A 6 26.57 10.36 -40.74
N ALA A 7 25.93 11.28 -40.02
CA ALA A 7 25.54 11.06 -38.64
C ALA A 7 24.44 9.98 -38.60
N PHE A 8 24.72 8.86 -37.93
CA PHE A 8 23.74 7.81 -37.66
C PHE A 8 23.01 8.19 -36.36
N SER A 9 21.74 8.56 -36.45
CA SER A 9 20.92 8.86 -35.27
C SER A 9 20.48 7.54 -34.64
N PHE A 10 20.93 7.26 -33.42
CA PHE A 10 20.53 6.08 -32.66
C PHE A 10 19.28 6.42 -31.85
N THR A 11 18.10 6.11 -32.40
CA THR A 11 16.84 6.28 -31.68
C THR A 11 16.75 5.21 -30.60
N VAL A 12 16.85 5.62 -29.33
CA VAL A 12 16.53 4.77 -28.18
C VAL A 12 15.02 4.54 -28.20
N LEU A 13 14.61 3.29 -28.43
CA LEU A 13 13.22 2.87 -28.29
C LEU A 13 12.93 2.74 -26.79
N LEU A 14 12.19 3.70 -26.21
CA LEU A 14 11.62 3.52 -24.87
C LEU A 14 10.51 2.47 -24.98
N CYS A 15 10.79 1.26 -24.50
CA CYS A 15 9.74 0.29 -24.21
C CYS A 15 8.99 0.77 -22.97
N ALA A 16 7.76 1.27 -23.14
CA ALA A 16 6.85 1.48 -22.02
C ALA A 16 6.35 0.10 -21.58
N PHE A 17 6.96 -0.46 -20.54
CA PHE A 17 6.38 -1.59 -19.84
C PHE A 17 5.20 -1.08 -19.01
N THR A 18 4.06 -1.75 -19.09
CA THR A 18 3.00 -1.58 -18.08
C THR A 18 3.49 -2.25 -16.81
N ALA A 19 3.86 -1.44 -15.81
CA ALA A 19 4.02 -1.96 -14.46
C ALA A 19 2.61 -2.25 -13.92
N SER A 20 2.32 -3.52 -13.68
CA SER A 20 1.12 -3.95 -12.97
C SER A 20 1.56 -4.20 -11.53
N ALA A 21 1.15 -3.33 -10.63
CA ALA A 21 1.17 -3.58 -9.19
C ALA A 21 -0.29 -3.55 -8.73
N THR A 22 -0.68 -4.49 -7.86
CA THR A 22 -1.97 -4.45 -7.16
C THR A 22 -2.25 -3.01 -6.70
N MET A 23 -3.39 -2.44 -7.02
CA MET A 23 -3.65 -1.05 -6.61
C MET A 23 -4.23 -1.03 -5.20
N MET A 24 -3.52 -0.37 -4.27
CA MET A 24 -4.03 -0.06 -2.93
C MET A 24 -4.19 1.45 -2.78
N ASP A 25 -5.44 1.89 -2.78
CA ASP A 25 -5.80 3.28 -2.51
C ASP A 25 -6.07 3.48 -1.02
N PHE A 26 -5.83 4.69 -0.53
CA PHE A 26 -6.16 5.06 0.84
C PHE A 26 -6.70 6.48 0.94
N THR A 27 -7.47 6.73 1.99
CA THR A 27 -7.81 8.07 2.48
C THR A 27 -7.30 8.22 3.91
N ALA A 28 -6.50 9.27 4.17
CA ALA A 28 -6.04 9.62 5.52
C ALA A 28 -6.90 10.75 6.10
N THR A 29 -7.58 10.48 7.21
CA THR A 29 -8.44 11.44 7.92
C THR A 29 -7.85 11.75 9.29
N SER A 30 -7.63 13.04 9.59
CA SER A 30 -7.19 13.45 10.92
C SER A 30 -8.32 13.25 11.93
N LEU A 31 -8.02 12.61 13.06
CA LEU A 31 -8.94 12.47 14.19
C LEU A 31 -8.65 13.49 15.32
N GLY A 32 -7.62 14.33 15.12
CA GLY A 32 -7.13 15.32 16.09
C GLY A 32 -5.79 14.92 16.71
N GLY A 33 -4.99 15.93 17.08
CA GLY A 33 -3.62 15.71 17.56
C GLY A 33 -2.77 15.00 16.49
N ASP A 34 -2.02 13.99 16.93
CA ASP A 34 -1.18 13.15 16.06
C ASP A 34 -1.92 11.92 15.54
N THR A 35 -3.22 11.77 15.85
CA THR A 35 -3.98 10.57 15.50
C THR A 35 -4.66 10.71 14.14
N TRP A 36 -4.45 9.69 13.30
CA TRP A 36 -4.98 9.59 11.95
C TRP A 36 -5.69 8.26 11.76
N ARG A 37 -6.74 8.27 10.94
CA ARG A 37 -7.39 7.07 10.41
C ARG A 37 -7.04 6.93 8.94
N TYR A 38 -6.60 5.75 8.56
CA TYR A 38 -6.50 5.31 7.19
C TYR A 38 -7.68 4.42 6.85
N ASP A 39 -8.28 4.66 5.69
CA ASP A 39 -9.30 3.81 5.07
C ASP A 39 -8.78 3.34 3.72
N TYR A 40 -8.61 2.03 3.54
CA TYR A 40 -8.02 1.43 2.35
C TYR A 40 -9.07 0.79 1.43
N SER A 41 -8.75 0.78 0.14
CA SER A 41 -9.40 -0.04 -0.88
C SER A 41 -8.33 -0.81 -1.66
N VAL A 42 -8.49 -2.12 -1.75
CA VAL A 42 -7.55 -3.02 -2.41
C VAL A 42 -8.19 -3.52 -3.70
N THR A 43 -7.50 -3.34 -4.82
CA THR A 43 -7.97 -3.76 -6.15
C THR A 43 -7.07 -4.86 -6.68
N ASN A 44 -7.66 -5.98 -7.09
CA ASN A 44 -6.95 -7.05 -7.77
C ASN A 44 -6.93 -6.81 -9.29
N ASP A 45 -6.16 -5.83 -9.73
CA ASP A 45 -6.06 -5.45 -11.14
C ASP A 45 -4.99 -6.22 -11.91
N THR A 46 -4.19 -7.04 -11.24
CA THR A 46 -2.99 -7.66 -11.83
C THR A 46 -2.93 -9.18 -11.74
N LEU A 47 -3.50 -9.79 -10.70
CA LEU A 47 -3.41 -11.23 -10.50
C LEU A 47 -4.52 -11.95 -11.27
N GLY A 48 -4.19 -13.13 -11.80
CA GLY A 48 -5.18 -14.03 -12.41
C GLY A 48 -5.91 -14.93 -11.40
N VAL A 49 -5.68 -14.71 -10.12
CA VAL A 49 -6.23 -15.44 -8.96
C VAL A 49 -6.63 -14.44 -7.89
N ASP A 50 -7.42 -14.87 -6.92
CA ASP A 50 -7.88 -14.02 -5.82
C ASP A 50 -6.70 -13.49 -4.97
N ILE A 51 -6.83 -12.28 -4.43
CA ILE A 51 -6.00 -11.80 -3.33
C ILE A 51 -6.62 -12.31 -2.04
N ASP A 52 -5.98 -13.29 -1.42
CA ASP A 52 -6.44 -13.87 -0.15
C ASP A 52 -5.82 -13.20 1.07
N GLU A 53 -4.72 -12.46 0.92
CA GLU A 53 -4.01 -11.83 2.04
C GLU A 53 -3.23 -10.59 1.55
N PHE A 54 -3.10 -9.59 2.41
CA PHE A 54 -2.19 -8.48 2.21
C PHE A 54 -1.73 -7.88 3.55
N THR A 55 -0.54 -7.29 3.54
CA THR A 55 0.06 -6.65 4.70
C THR A 55 0.44 -5.21 4.35
N ILE A 56 0.16 -4.27 5.25
CA ILE A 56 0.52 -2.85 5.14
C ILE A 56 1.50 -2.52 6.25
N TYR A 57 2.69 -2.03 5.90
CA TYR A 57 3.77 -1.73 6.84
C TYR A 57 3.78 -0.24 7.23
N PHE A 58 4.04 0.01 8.51
CA PHE A 58 4.11 1.32 9.13
C PHE A 58 5.49 1.53 9.72
N ASP A 59 6.26 2.42 9.09
CA ASP A 59 7.63 2.76 9.46
C ASP A 59 7.75 3.09 10.96
N HIS A 60 8.59 2.36 11.67
CA HIS A 60 8.78 2.49 13.12
C HIS A 60 9.30 3.86 13.58
N ASN A 61 9.82 4.69 12.68
CA ASN A 61 10.27 6.05 13.00
C ASN A 61 9.12 7.07 12.99
N PHE A 62 8.02 6.77 12.30
CA PHE A 62 6.95 7.74 12.05
C PHE A 62 5.60 7.34 12.61
N TYR A 63 5.39 6.07 12.91
CA TYR A 63 4.08 5.55 13.31
C TYR A 63 4.16 4.86 14.68
N ALA A 64 3.07 4.94 15.45
CA ALA A 64 2.89 4.19 16.69
C ALA A 64 1.40 3.99 16.99
N ASN A 65 1.10 3.21 18.03
CA ASN A 65 -0.25 3.01 18.57
C ASN A 65 -1.25 2.58 17.49
N LEU A 66 -0.83 1.69 16.59
CA LEU A 66 -1.70 1.15 15.54
C LEU A 66 -2.89 0.44 16.19
N SER A 67 -4.09 0.61 15.66
CA SER A 67 -5.29 -0.10 16.12
C SER A 67 -6.26 -0.28 14.98
N THR A 68 -6.98 -1.40 14.96
CA THR A 68 -8.12 -1.56 14.06
C THR A 68 -9.25 -0.63 14.48
N VAL A 69 -9.94 -0.03 13.51
CA VAL A 69 -11.01 0.97 13.75
C VAL A 69 -12.40 0.34 13.67
N ALA A 70 -12.53 -0.72 12.88
CA ALA A 70 -13.75 -1.48 12.66
C ALA A 70 -13.39 -2.97 12.60
N ASP A 71 -14.40 -3.82 12.75
CA ASP A 71 -14.28 -5.21 12.31
C ASP A 71 -13.86 -5.19 10.83
N ALA A 72 -12.93 -6.08 10.47
CA ALA A 72 -12.52 -6.25 9.09
C ALA A 72 -13.76 -6.48 8.18
N PRO A 73 -13.67 -6.19 6.87
CA PRO A 73 -14.74 -6.53 5.94
C PRO A 73 -15.25 -7.96 6.15
N PRO A 74 -16.57 -8.22 6.02
CA PRO A 74 -17.11 -9.55 6.29
C PRO A 74 -16.35 -10.67 5.56
N GLY A 75 -15.90 -11.67 6.32
CA GLY A 75 -15.10 -12.76 5.77
C GLY A 75 -13.60 -12.51 5.77
N TRP A 76 -13.12 -11.42 6.34
CA TRP A 76 -11.71 -11.13 6.57
C TRP A 76 -11.40 -11.13 8.07
N ASP A 77 -10.20 -11.57 8.40
CA ASP A 77 -9.60 -11.44 9.73
C ASP A 77 -8.43 -10.46 9.61
N SER A 78 -8.39 -9.46 10.49
CA SER A 78 -7.31 -8.48 10.46
C SER A 78 -6.63 -8.36 11.80
N ILE A 79 -5.31 -8.29 11.76
CA ILE A 79 -4.48 -8.09 12.93
C ILE A 79 -3.61 -6.86 12.78
N VAL A 80 -3.16 -6.35 13.91
CA VAL A 80 -2.19 -5.26 13.98
C VAL A 80 -1.06 -5.66 14.89
N ILE A 81 0.16 -5.46 14.42
CA ILE A 81 1.39 -5.55 15.21
C ILE A 81 2.00 -4.17 15.33
N GLN A 82 2.40 -3.79 16.54
CA GLN A 82 3.00 -2.48 16.79
C GLN A 82 4.42 -2.42 16.21
N PRO A 83 4.85 -1.25 15.71
CA PRO A 83 6.27 -1.01 15.47
C PRO A 83 7.08 -1.19 16.76
N ASP A 84 8.29 -1.74 16.63
CA ASP A 84 9.22 -1.92 17.75
C ASP A 84 10.49 -1.06 17.53
N PRO A 85 10.58 0.12 18.17
CA PRO A 85 11.79 0.95 18.05
C PRO A 85 13.03 0.35 18.75
N GLY A 86 12.84 -0.61 19.67
CA GLY A 86 13.92 -1.31 20.37
C GLY A 86 14.56 -2.41 19.50
N LEU A 87 13.80 -2.95 18.56
CA LEU A 87 14.22 -3.86 17.50
C LEU A 87 13.71 -3.27 16.18
N PRO A 88 14.42 -2.31 15.56
CA PRO A 88 13.91 -1.33 14.58
C PRO A 88 13.16 -1.98 13.41
N ASP A 89 11.92 -2.35 13.69
CA ASP A 89 11.06 -3.21 12.89
C ASP A 89 9.70 -2.52 12.81
N ASP A 90 9.18 -2.51 11.61
CA ASP A 90 7.99 -1.76 11.28
C ASP A 90 6.75 -2.45 11.88
N GLY A 91 5.78 -1.64 12.26
CA GLY A 91 4.47 -2.17 12.59
C GLY A 91 3.78 -2.63 11.32
N PHE A 92 2.76 -3.46 11.45
CA PHE A 92 1.97 -3.82 10.29
C PHE A 92 0.50 -4.05 10.63
N TYR A 93 -0.34 -3.74 9.65
CA TYR A 93 -1.72 -4.20 9.57
C TYR A 93 -1.75 -5.34 8.55
N ASP A 94 -2.21 -6.50 8.97
CA ASP A 94 -2.31 -7.67 8.12
C ASP A 94 -3.77 -8.13 8.05
N SER A 95 -4.19 -8.58 6.87
CA SER A 95 -5.58 -8.96 6.64
C SER A 95 -5.67 -10.18 5.74
N LEU A 96 -6.31 -11.22 6.25
CA LEU A 96 -6.46 -12.54 5.63
C LEU A 96 -7.94 -12.85 5.36
N ALA A 97 -8.25 -13.30 4.15
CA ALA A 97 -9.56 -13.81 3.79
C ALA A 97 -9.80 -15.17 4.46
N LEU A 98 -10.90 -15.29 5.21
CA LEU A 98 -11.37 -16.54 5.82
C LEU A 98 -12.32 -17.32 4.89
N ILE A 99 -12.75 -16.70 3.79
CA ILE A 99 -13.65 -17.26 2.77
C ILE A 99 -13.07 -17.04 1.36
N ALA A 100 -13.79 -16.35 0.47
CA ALA A 100 -13.26 -15.92 -0.82
C ALA A 100 -12.48 -14.60 -0.67
N GLY A 101 -11.33 -14.51 -1.33
CA GLY A 101 -10.53 -13.30 -1.44
C GLY A 101 -11.09 -12.29 -2.44
N ILE A 102 -10.26 -11.31 -2.81
CA ILE A 102 -10.60 -10.29 -3.82
C ILE A 102 -10.35 -10.87 -5.21
N ALA A 103 -11.42 -11.21 -5.94
CA ALA A 103 -11.32 -11.82 -7.26
C ALA A 103 -10.65 -10.91 -8.32
N PRO A 104 -10.09 -11.46 -9.41
CA PRO A 104 -9.49 -10.67 -10.48
C PRO A 104 -10.45 -9.62 -11.06
N GLY A 105 -10.00 -8.38 -11.12
CA GLY A 105 -10.75 -7.21 -11.59
C GLY A 105 -11.64 -6.55 -10.54
N GLU A 106 -11.74 -7.10 -9.33
CA GLU A 106 -12.58 -6.57 -8.26
C GLU A 106 -11.80 -5.66 -7.29
N THR A 107 -12.54 -4.80 -6.60
CA THR A 107 -12.03 -3.93 -5.53
C THR A 107 -12.82 -4.21 -4.25
N LEU A 108 -12.11 -4.35 -3.13
CA LEU A 108 -12.72 -4.43 -1.81
C LEU A 108 -12.24 -3.28 -0.94
N SER A 109 -13.20 -2.57 -0.34
CA SER A 109 -12.97 -1.48 0.62
C SER A 109 -13.42 -1.89 2.02
N GLY A 110 -13.10 -1.05 3.01
CA GLY A 110 -13.57 -1.21 4.40
C GLY A 110 -12.47 -1.68 5.35
N PHE A 111 -11.24 -1.84 4.86
CA PHE A 111 -10.07 -2.03 5.70
C PHE A 111 -9.67 -0.67 6.31
N SER A 112 -9.44 -0.64 7.63
CA SER A 112 -9.10 0.62 8.30
C SER A 112 -8.21 0.42 9.52
N VAL A 113 -7.21 1.28 9.64
CA VAL A 113 -6.33 1.37 10.80
C VAL A 113 -6.31 2.81 11.33
N THR A 114 -6.30 2.97 12.65
CA THR A 114 -5.89 4.21 13.32
C THR A 114 -4.45 4.10 13.74
N VAL A 115 -3.72 5.20 13.61
CA VAL A 115 -2.32 5.31 14.01
C VAL A 115 -2.09 6.68 14.65
N ASP A 116 -1.05 6.75 15.49
CA ASP A 116 -0.39 8.03 15.74
C ASP A 116 0.74 8.22 14.71
N TYR A 117 0.83 9.42 14.13
CA TYR A 117 1.80 9.79 13.12
C TYR A 117 2.65 10.99 13.55
N PHE A 118 3.96 10.81 13.54
CA PHE A 118 4.95 11.80 14.00
C PHE A 118 5.80 12.41 12.87
N GLY A 119 5.49 12.09 11.60
CA GLY A 119 6.14 12.71 10.47
C GLY A 119 5.64 14.13 10.21
N ALA A 120 6.24 14.81 9.22
CA ALA A 120 5.84 16.16 8.87
C ALA A 120 4.60 16.16 7.94
N GLY A 121 3.65 17.06 8.20
CA GLY A 121 2.53 17.33 7.29
C GLY A 121 1.46 16.24 7.27
N LEU A 122 0.82 16.08 6.11
CA LEU A 122 -0.16 15.01 5.88
C LEU A 122 0.58 13.67 5.74
N PRO A 123 0.10 12.60 6.39
CA PRO A 123 0.79 11.33 6.33
C PRO A 123 0.55 10.68 4.96
N GLY A 124 1.60 10.10 4.40
CA GLY A 124 1.63 9.61 3.02
C GLY A 124 1.12 8.17 2.86
N ALA A 125 1.42 7.58 1.71
CA ALA A 125 1.22 6.17 1.44
C ALA A 125 2.17 5.30 2.27
N GLN A 126 1.70 4.11 2.63
CA GLN A 126 2.50 3.06 3.29
C GLN A 126 3.08 2.10 2.23
N PHE A 127 3.99 1.23 2.67
CA PHE A 127 4.45 0.10 1.87
C PHE A 127 3.53 -1.11 2.08
N TRP A 128 3.35 -1.91 1.03
CA TRP A 128 2.58 -3.15 1.02
C TRP A 128 3.14 -4.10 -0.04
#